data_AF-A0A2E5YU86-F1
#
_entry.id   AF-A0A2E5YU86-F1
#
_cell.length_a   1.000
_cell.length_b   1.000
_cell.length_c   1.000
_cell.angle_alpha   90.00
_cell.angle_beta   90.00
_cell.angle_gamma   90.00
#
_symmetry.space_group_name_H-M   'P 1'
#
loop_
_entity.id
_entity.type
_entity.pdbx_description
1 polymer ?
#
loop_
_entity_poly.entity_id
_entity_poly.type
_entity_poly.pdbx_seq_one_letter_code
_entity_poly.pdbx_strand_id
1 'polypeptide(L)'
;MDRHLVISSDCHAGLLPGGYREYLDPQFREAFDVAHAKEIAATKAAEEHFLIQDINREWRKGHETALTGAWNHSERIKMLDDDGIAGEVIFPD
;
A
#
# COMPACT_ATOMS: atom_id res chain seq x y z
N MET A 1 -2.63 -15.10 -31.93
CA MET A 1 -3.13 -14.34 -30.76
C MET A 1 -2.47 -12.99 -30.84
N ASP A 2 -3.26 -11.93 -30.90
CA ASP A 2 -2.72 -10.58 -31.04
C ASP A 2 -2.10 -10.12 -29.73
N ARG A 3 -0.95 -9.43 -29.81
CA ARG A 3 -0.28 -8.88 -28.65
C ARG A 3 -0.74 -7.44 -28.47
N HIS A 4 -1.45 -7.19 -27.38
CA HIS A 4 -1.87 -5.84 -26.99
C HIS A 4 -0.87 -5.25 -26.01
N LEU A 5 -0.59 -3.96 -26.18
CA LEU A 5 0.11 -3.17 -25.18
C LEU A 5 -0.95 -2.57 -24.24
N VAL A 6 -0.78 -2.78 -22.93
CA VAL A 6 -1.70 -2.27 -21.91
C VAL A 6 -1.00 -1.17 -21.13
N ILE A 7 -1.69 -0.03 -20.96
CA ILE A 7 -1.30 1.05 -20.06
C ILE A 7 -2.36 1.16 -18.97
N SER A 8 -1.96 1.10 -17.70
CA SER A 8 -2.86 1.36 -16.58
C SER A 8 -3.06 2.87 -16.42
N SER A 9 -4.31 3.33 -16.53
CA SER A 9 -4.63 4.76 -16.34
C SER A 9 -4.87 5.13 -14.88
N ASP A 10 -4.94 4.15 -13.99
CA ASP A 10 -5.27 4.35 -12.59
C ASP A 10 -4.63 3.28 -11.70
N CYS A 11 -3.75 3.72 -10.82
CA CYS A 11 -3.20 2.93 -9.75
C CYS A 11 -2.68 3.86 -8.65
N HIS A 12 -2.41 3.30 -7.48
CA HIS A 12 -1.95 4.07 -6.34
C HIS A 12 -0.62 3.54 -5.80
N ALA A 13 0.13 4.44 -5.18
CA ALA A 13 1.31 4.12 -4.40
C ALA A 13 1.53 5.20 -3.33
N GLY A 14 2.09 4.78 -2.20
CA GLY A 14 2.35 5.67 -1.09
C GLY A 14 3.18 4.98 -0.02
N LEU A 15 3.93 5.75 0.76
CA LEU A 15 4.62 5.19 1.93
C LEU A 15 3.59 4.63 2.91
N LEU A 16 3.98 3.61 3.67
CA LEU A 16 3.23 3.26 4.87
C LEU A 16 3.08 4.51 5.75
N PRO A 17 1.92 4.75 6.40
CA PRO A 17 1.64 6.03 7.02
C PRO A 17 2.74 6.54 7.97
N GLY A 18 3.35 5.66 8.75
CA GLY A 18 4.46 6.00 9.65
C GLY A 18 5.73 6.52 8.95
N GLY A 19 5.95 6.18 7.68
CA GLY A 19 7.09 6.65 6.89
C GLY A 19 7.04 8.14 6.54
N TYR A 20 5.85 8.75 6.54
CA TYR A 20 5.70 10.19 6.28
C TYR A 20 6.25 11.07 7.41
N ARG A 21 6.42 10.51 8.61
CA ARG A 21 6.95 11.19 9.79
C ARG A 21 8.26 11.92 9.52
N GLU A 22 9.16 11.31 8.74
CA GLU A 22 10.49 11.84 8.46
C GLU A 22 10.45 13.14 7.63
N TYR A 23 9.35 13.37 6.92
CA TYR A 23 9.11 14.55 6.09
C TYR A 23 8.37 15.67 6.84
N LEU A 24 7.91 15.40 8.07
CA LEU A 24 7.24 16.43 8.89
C LEU A 24 8.27 17.33 9.57
N ASP A 25 7.93 18.62 9.66
CA ASP A 25 8.68 19.56 10.49
C ASP A 25 8.76 19.03 11.93
N PRO A 26 9.90 19.18 12.64
CA PRO A 26 10.10 18.60 13.96
C PRO A 26 9.00 18.93 14.98
N GLN A 27 8.41 20.12 14.89
CA GLN A 27 7.34 20.57 15.78
C GLN A 27 6.05 19.74 15.68
N PHE A 28 5.82 19.03 14.57
CA PHE A 28 4.60 18.24 14.35
C PHE A 28 4.79 16.75 14.64
N ARG A 29 6.02 16.27 14.81
CA ARG A 29 6.31 14.82 14.89
C ARG A 29 5.69 14.16 16.11
N GLU A 30 5.71 14.82 17.27
CA GLU A 30 5.08 14.28 18.49
C GLU A 30 3.56 14.14 18.32
N ALA A 31 2.91 15.18 17.79
CA ALA A 31 1.48 15.15 17.52
C ALA A 31 1.11 14.06 16.50
N PHE A 32 1.94 13.89 15.46
CA PHE A 32 1.81 12.82 14.48
C PHE A 32 1.96 11.43 15.12
N ASP A 33 2.98 11.21 15.95
CA ASP A 33 3.24 9.91 16.60
C ASP A 33 2.04 9.49 17.46
N VAL A 34 1.44 10.43 18.20
CA VAL A 34 0.23 10.20 19.01
C VAL A 34 -0.99 9.89 18.13
N ALA A 35 -1.21 10.65 17.06
CA ALA A 35 -2.34 10.46 16.16
C ALA A 35 -2.23 9.12 15.39
N HIS A 36 -1.04 8.82 14.87
CA HIS A 36 -0.77 7.61 14.10
C HIS A 36 -0.98 6.33 14.93
N ALA A 37 -0.52 6.32 16.18
CA ALA A 37 -0.76 5.18 17.08
C ALA A 37 -2.25 4.95 17.36
N LYS A 38 -3.03 6.03 17.53
CA LYS A 38 -4.49 5.95 17.69
C LYS A 38 -5.17 5.41 16.44
N GLU A 39 -4.76 5.88 15.26
CA GLU A 39 -5.32 5.43 13.99
C GLU A 39 -5.05 3.94 13.75
N ILE A 40 -3.81 3.47 13.99
CA ILE A 40 -3.49 2.04 13.88
C ILE A 40 -4.38 1.19 14.81
N ALA A 41 -4.60 1.65 16.04
CA ALA A 41 -5.44 0.94 17.00
C ALA A 41 -6.91 0.91 16.53
N ALA A 42 -7.42 2.03 16.03
CA ALA A 42 -8.79 2.13 15.50
C ALA A 42 -8.99 1.22 14.28
N THR A 43 -8.05 1.22 13.32
CA THR A 43 -8.11 0.35 12.13
C THR A 43 -8.11 -1.12 12.51
N LYS A 44 -7.24 -1.53 13.45
CA LYS A 44 -7.22 -2.93 13.93
C LYS A 44 -8.54 -3.33 14.60
N ALA A 45 -9.11 -2.46 15.43
CA ALA A 45 -10.42 -2.72 16.05
C ALA A 45 -11.53 -2.83 14.98
N ALA A 46 -11.52 -1.96 13.97
CA ALA A 46 -12.48 -2.01 12.88
C ALA A 46 -12.36 -3.31 12.05
N GLU A 47 -11.14 -3.74 11.71
CA GLU A 47 -10.91 -5.00 10.98
C GLU A 47 -11.48 -6.22 11.73
N GLU A 48 -11.35 -6.24 13.07
CA GLU A 48 -11.93 -7.27 13.93
C GLU A 48 -13.47 -7.20 13.91
N HIS A 49 -14.05 -6.00 14.00
CA HIS A 49 -15.50 -5.79 13.99
C HIS A 49 -16.17 -6.15 12.65
N PHE A 50 -15.48 -5.99 11.52
CA PHE A 50 -16.02 -6.34 10.20
C PHE A 50 -15.87 -7.82 9.84
N LEU A 51 -15.31 -8.67 10.71
CA LEU A 51 -15.05 -10.10 10.47
C LEU A 51 -14.22 -10.40 9.21
N ILE A 52 -13.56 -9.38 8.65
CA ILE A 52 -12.70 -9.51 7.46
C ILE A 52 -11.25 -9.84 7.83
N GLN A 53 -10.91 -9.78 9.13
CA GLN A 53 -9.54 -9.95 9.59
C GLN A 53 -8.95 -11.31 9.16
N ASP A 54 -9.68 -12.40 9.34
CA ASP A 54 -9.21 -13.73 8.99
C ASP A 54 -9.13 -13.95 7.48
N ILE A 55 -10.10 -13.42 6.73
CA ILE A 55 -10.09 -13.43 5.26
C ILE A 55 -8.86 -12.68 4.74
N ASN A 56 -8.61 -11.48 5.24
CA ASN A 56 -7.46 -10.67 4.85
C ASN A 56 -6.15 -11.32 5.26
N ARG A 57 -6.08 -11.96 6.43
CA ARG A 57 -4.89 -12.68 6.90
C ARG A 57 -4.56 -13.84 5.97
N GLU A 58 -5.54 -14.69 5.67
CA GLU A 58 -5.34 -15.84 4.78
C GLU A 58 -4.99 -15.39 3.36
N TRP A 59 -5.64 -14.33 2.84
CA TRP A 59 -5.32 -13.80 1.52
C TRP A 59 -3.92 -13.19 1.44
N ARG A 60 -3.43 -12.52 2.50
CA ARG A 60 -2.07 -11.96 2.51
C ARG A 60 -0.98 -13.02 2.51
N LYS A 61 -1.30 -14.24 2.96
CA LYS A 61 -0.35 -15.34 3.05
C LYS A 61 0.15 -15.75 1.67
N GLY A 62 1.45 -15.61 1.44
CA GLY A 62 2.08 -15.86 0.14
C GLY A 62 2.10 -14.64 -0.80
N HIS A 63 1.48 -13.52 -0.40
CA HIS A 63 1.46 -12.27 -1.15
C HIS A 63 2.26 -11.15 -0.48
N GLU A 64 2.89 -11.40 0.67
CA GLU A 64 3.52 -10.38 1.51
C GLU A 64 4.56 -9.55 0.75
N THR A 65 5.38 -10.19 -0.09
CA THR A 65 6.38 -9.51 -0.90
C THR A 65 5.74 -8.67 -2.01
N ALA A 66 4.78 -9.23 -2.74
CA ALA A 66 4.09 -8.53 -3.82
C ALA A 66 3.36 -7.29 -3.28
N LEU A 67 2.72 -7.39 -2.12
CA LEU A 67 2.03 -6.26 -1.48
C LEU A 67 2.95 -5.07 -1.20
N THR A 68 4.26 -5.30 -1.05
CA THR A 68 5.20 -4.19 -0.90
C THR A 68 5.34 -3.33 -2.15
N GLY A 69 4.89 -3.77 -3.33
CA GLY A 69 4.85 -2.98 -4.56
C GLY A 69 4.05 -1.68 -4.47
N ALA A 70 3.21 -1.52 -3.45
CA ALA A 70 2.54 -0.25 -3.15
C ALA A 70 3.51 0.86 -2.66
N TRP A 71 4.70 0.50 -2.16
CA TRP A 71 5.73 1.47 -1.71
C TRP A 71 7.16 1.12 -2.11
N ASN A 72 7.39 -0.08 -2.64
CA ASN A 72 8.69 -0.58 -3.11
C ASN A 72 8.67 -0.67 -4.64
N HIS A 73 9.35 0.28 -5.28
CA HIS A 73 9.46 0.36 -6.73
C HIS A 73 9.96 -0.94 -7.38
N SER A 74 10.96 -1.59 -6.80
CA SER A 74 11.55 -2.80 -7.39
C SER A 74 10.59 -4.00 -7.40
N GLU A 75 9.75 -4.14 -6.37
CA GLU A 75 8.72 -5.17 -6.36
C GLU A 75 7.55 -4.80 -7.27
N ARG A 76 7.20 -3.52 -7.35
CA ARG A 76 6.17 -3.01 -8.26
C ARG A 76 6.47 -3.34 -9.72
N ILE A 77 7.70 -3.14 -10.16
CA ILE A 77 8.11 -3.45 -11.54
C ILE A 77 7.88 -4.94 -11.87
N LYS A 78 8.20 -5.85 -10.94
CA LYS A 78 7.95 -7.29 -11.14
C LYS A 78 6.46 -7.58 -11.29
N MET A 79 5.61 -6.94 -10.49
CA MET A 79 4.15 -7.09 -10.60
C MET A 79 3.63 -6.60 -11.95
N LEU A 80 4.11 -5.43 -12.42
CA LEU A 80 3.71 -4.91 -13.73
C LEU A 80 4.13 -5.83 -14.88
N ASP A 81 5.32 -6.42 -14.79
CA ASP A 81 5.81 -7.41 -15.76
C ASP A 81 4.94 -8.68 -15.74
N ASP A 82 4.57 -9.18 -14.55
CA ASP A 82 3.71 -10.36 -14.38
C ASP A 82 2.27 -10.10 -14.87
N ASP A 83 1.75 -8.88 -14.67
CA ASP A 83 0.41 -8.45 -15.10
C ASP A 83 0.35 -8.04 -16.58
N GLY A 84 1.50 -7.91 -17.26
CA GLY A 84 1.59 -7.48 -18.66
C GLY A 84 1.28 -6.00 -18.87
N ILE A 85 1.54 -5.16 -17.87
CA ILE A 85 1.32 -3.71 -17.91
C ILE A 85 2.61 -3.03 -18.36
N ALA A 86 2.57 -2.38 -19.53
CA ALA A 86 3.74 -1.73 -20.13
C ALA A 86 4.05 -0.36 -19.50
N GLY A 87 3.09 0.23 -18.81
CA GLY A 87 3.24 1.52 -18.14
C GLY A 87 1.97 1.89 -17.39
N GLU A 88 2.09 2.85 -16.48
CA GLU A 88 0.98 3.24 -15.61
C GLU A 88 1.05 4.70 -15.16
N VAL A 89 -0.11 5.23 -14.79
CA VAL A 89 -0.26 6.52 -14.10
C VAL A 89 -0.49 6.24 -12.63
N ILE A 90 0.39 6.75 -11.77
CA ILE A 90 0.35 6.52 -10.32
C ILE A 90 -0.21 7.76 -9.60
N PHE A 91 -1.23 7.54 -8.78
CA PHE A 91 -1.81 8.52 -7.87
C PHE A 91 -1.36 8.28 -6.42
N PRO A 92 -1.34 9.31 -5.56
CA PRO A 92 -1.10 9.13 -4.13
C PRO A 92 -2.20 8.27 -3.47
N ASP A 93 -1.79 7.40 -2.56
CA ASP A 93 -2.66 6.66 -1.62
C ASP A 93 -3.16 7.54 -0.46
#